data_AF-A0A3N6QBR4-F1
#
_entry.id   AF-A0A3N6QBR4-F1
#
_cell.length_a   1.000
_cell.length_b   1.000
_cell.length_c   1.000
_cell.angle_alpha   90.00
_cell.angle_beta   90.00
_cell.angle_gamma   90.00
#
_symmetry.space_group_name_H-M   'P 1'
#
loop_
_entity.id
_entity.type
_entity.pdbx_description
1 polymer ?
#
loop_
_entity_poly.entity_id
_entity_poly.type
_entity_poly.pdbx_seq_one_letter_code
_entity_poly.pdbx_strand_id
1 'polypeptide(L)'
;MPTSAPQDANDGETDVAGEILSPDEIRLVISAFSDLDWLRVKKAAMYFAKRCGRDWEELQNEALMRSLAGDRKCPRHVAVPTFLGNAIRSIASERNELDGHAPLTDAIEAEQSSPAGLIDISRPSDPAASTLEAQKLLAEVIALFDGDTTCETLFEGSLEGMEGQELRELLGLSEKEFDSKRRLLRRRLNSYAERNPHVR
;
A
#
# COMPACT_ATOMS: atom_id res chain seq x y z
N MET A 1 8.70 56.19 -33.87
CA MET A 1 8.45 54.74 -33.79
C MET A 1 9.51 54.13 -32.88
N PRO A 2 9.20 53.79 -31.62
CA PRO A 2 10.12 53.02 -30.78
C PRO A 2 10.06 51.54 -31.17
N THR A 3 11.22 50.92 -31.34
CA THR A 3 11.33 49.47 -31.56
C THR A 3 11.23 48.76 -30.23
N SER A 4 10.18 47.97 -30.02
CA SER A 4 10.05 47.12 -28.83
C SER A 4 11.10 46.01 -28.85
N ALA A 5 11.94 45.95 -27.81
CA ALA A 5 12.63 44.73 -27.46
C ALA A 5 11.63 43.78 -26.75
N PRO A 6 11.56 42.49 -27.10
CA PRO A 6 10.97 41.50 -26.22
C PRO A 6 11.95 41.24 -25.06
N GLN A 7 11.39 41.34 -23.86
CA GLN A 7 12.07 41.26 -22.57
C GLN A 7 12.35 39.80 -22.20
N ASP A 8 13.32 39.57 -21.31
CA ASP A 8 13.69 38.22 -20.84
C ASP A 8 12.49 37.43 -20.30
N ALA A 9 12.26 36.25 -20.87
CA ALA A 9 11.44 35.20 -20.27
C ALA A 9 12.37 34.06 -19.83
N ASN A 10 13.11 34.31 -18.76
CA ASN A 10 13.79 33.27 -17.99
C ASN A 10 12.74 32.51 -17.16
N ASP A 11 11.95 31.66 -17.81
CA ASP A 11 11.03 30.76 -17.13
C ASP A 11 11.84 29.66 -16.45
N GLY A 12 11.79 29.67 -15.12
CA GLY A 12 12.65 28.82 -14.29
C GLY A 12 12.34 27.34 -14.46
N GLU A 13 13.19 26.66 -15.22
CA GLU A 13 13.38 25.21 -15.13
C GLU A 13 14.05 24.91 -13.78
N THR A 14 13.24 24.85 -12.72
CA THR A 14 13.68 24.52 -11.37
C THR A 14 14.39 23.17 -11.37
N ASP A 15 15.57 23.13 -10.75
CA ASP A 15 16.48 21.98 -10.69
C ASP A 15 15.88 20.76 -9.94
N VAL A 16 14.95 20.07 -10.60
CA VAL A 16 14.41 18.76 -10.18
C VAL A 16 15.33 17.60 -10.60
N ALA A 17 16.36 17.88 -11.40
CA ALA A 17 17.32 16.88 -11.86
C ALA A 17 18.22 16.39 -10.71
N GLY A 18 18.52 17.25 -9.73
CA GLY A 18 19.24 16.88 -8.52
C GLY A 18 18.45 16.01 -7.53
N GLU A 19 17.11 16.07 -7.52
CA GLU A 19 16.28 15.45 -6.47
C GLU A 19 15.73 14.06 -6.81
N ILE A 20 15.77 13.66 -8.09
CA ILE A 20 15.15 12.42 -8.59
C ILE A 20 16.23 11.48 -9.11
N LEU A 21 16.11 10.17 -8.82
CA LEU A 21 16.97 9.16 -9.42
C LEU A 21 16.61 8.96 -10.89
N SER A 22 17.62 9.00 -11.75
CA SER A 22 17.47 8.61 -13.16
C SER A 22 17.19 7.11 -13.31
N PRO A 23 16.62 6.66 -14.45
CA PRO A 23 16.39 5.23 -14.69
C PRO A 23 17.67 4.38 -14.60
N ASP A 24 18.83 4.91 -14.99
CA ASP A 24 20.11 4.20 -14.89
C ASP A 24 20.64 4.10 -13.45
N GLU A 25 20.38 5.11 -12.61
CA GLU A 25 20.66 5.00 -11.17
C GLU A 25 19.71 4.00 -10.49
N ILE A 26 18.44 3.95 -10.90
CA ILE A 26 17.49 2.93 -10.45
C ILE A 26 17.97 1.53 -10.88
N ARG A 27 18.46 1.34 -12.12
CA ARG A 27 19.11 0.09 -12.56
C ARG A 27 20.28 -0.29 -11.67
N LEU A 28 21.17 0.67 -11.38
CA LEU A 28 22.37 0.44 -10.58
C LEU A 28 22.01 0.00 -9.16
N VAL A 29 21.05 0.68 -8.52
CA VAL A 29 20.60 0.34 -7.16
C VAL A 29 19.89 -1.02 -7.14
N ILE A 30 19.03 -1.33 -8.11
CA ILE A 30 18.36 -2.65 -8.21
C ILE A 30 19.38 -3.77 -8.44
N SER A 31 20.42 -3.55 -9.24
CA SER A 31 21.48 -4.54 -9.46
C SER A 31 22.35 -4.80 -8.20
N ALA A 32 22.27 -3.89 -7.22
CA ALA A 32 22.94 -3.98 -5.93
C ALA A 32 21.99 -4.34 -4.76
N PHE A 33 20.72 -4.70 -5.04
CA PHE A 33 19.77 -5.12 -3.99
C PHE A 33 20.28 -6.35 -3.23
N SER A 34 20.12 -6.31 -1.91
CA SER A 34 20.30 -7.49 -1.05
C SER A 34 19.07 -8.41 -1.10
N ASP A 35 19.21 -9.64 -0.61
CA ASP A 35 18.08 -10.56 -0.42
C ASP A 35 16.95 -9.95 0.44
N LEU A 36 17.31 -9.10 1.41
CA LEU A 36 16.35 -8.38 2.26
C LEU A 36 15.56 -7.33 1.47
N ASP A 37 16.20 -6.66 0.52
CA ASP A 37 15.55 -5.66 -0.34
C ASP A 37 14.58 -6.33 -1.32
N TRP A 38 14.98 -7.45 -1.92
CA TRP A 38 14.07 -8.28 -2.70
C TRP A 38 12.93 -8.86 -1.86
N LEU A 39 13.19 -9.29 -0.63
CA LEU A 39 12.15 -9.78 0.28
C LEU A 39 11.11 -8.70 0.62
N ARG A 40 11.53 -7.45 0.87
CA ARG A 40 10.64 -6.30 1.09
C ARG A 40 9.73 -6.05 -0.13
N VAL A 41 10.31 -5.96 -1.33
CA VAL A 41 9.53 -5.73 -2.57
C VAL A 41 8.60 -6.90 -2.87
N LYS A 42 9.04 -8.14 -2.61
CA LYS A 42 8.21 -9.35 -2.75
C LYS A 42 7.04 -9.37 -1.77
N LYS A 43 7.26 -9.05 -0.50
CA LYS A 43 6.17 -8.96 0.50
C LYS A 43 5.15 -7.88 0.12
N ALA A 44 5.61 -6.71 -0.33
CA ALA A 44 4.73 -5.66 -0.87
C ALA A 44 3.88 -6.18 -2.04
N ALA A 45 4.51 -6.84 -3.00
CA ALA A 45 3.82 -7.44 -4.15
C ALA A 45 2.78 -8.49 -3.72
N MET A 46 3.14 -9.41 -2.83
CA MET A 46 2.24 -10.45 -2.32
C MET A 46 1.05 -9.90 -1.52
N TYR A 47 1.25 -8.81 -0.76
CA TYR A 47 0.19 -8.14 -0.03
C TYR A 47 -0.82 -7.48 -0.99
N PHE A 48 -0.34 -6.67 -1.94
CA PHE A 48 -1.23 -5.96 -2.88
C PHE A 48 -1.83 -6.87 -3.97
N ALA A 49 -1.17 -7.96 -4.33
CA ALA A 49 -1.67 -8.98 -5.27
C ALA A 49 -3.04 -9.53 -4.86
N LYS A 50 -3.21 -9.86 -3.58
CA LYS A 50 -4.49 -10.30 -2.99
C LYS A 50 -5.60 -9.27 -3.20
N ARG A 51 -5.28 -7.98 -3.05
CA ARG A 51 -6.26 -6.88 -3.08
C ARG A 51 -6.76 -6.54 -4.48
N CYS A 52 -5.98 -6.79 -5.53
CA CYS A 52 -6.39 -6.55 -6.91
C CYS A 52 -6.53 -7.85 -7.75
N GLY A 53 -6.63 -9.02 -7.11
CA GLY A 53 -6.88 -10.30 -7.78
C GLY A 53 -5.81 -10.75 -8.79
N ARG A 54 -4.54 -10.34 -8.61
CA ARG A 54 -3.45 -10.64 -9.56
C ARG A 54 -2.36 -11.51 -8.95
N ASP A 55 -1.50 -12.04 -9.81
CA ASP A 55 -0.24 -12.62 -9.35
C ASP A 55 0.76 -11.54 -8.89
N TRP A 56 1.57 -11.87 -7.89
CA TRP A 56 2.53 -10.96 -7.29
C TRP A 56 3.75 -10.70 -8.19
N GLU A 57 4.13 -11.64 -9.06
CA GLU A 57 5.18 -11.45 -10.05
C GLU A 57 4.76 -10.43 -11.12
N GLU A 58 3.48 -10.41 -11.53
CA GLU A 58 2.97 -9.38 -12.45
C GLU A 58 3.11 -7.97 -11.86
N LEU A 59 2.64 -7.76 -10.63
CA LEU A 59 2.72 -6.45 -9.97
C LEU A 59 4.18 -6.01 -9.75
N GLN A 60 5.05 -6.93 -9.32
CA GLN A 60 6.47 -6.64 -9.12
C GLN A 60 7.15 -6.28 -10.45
N ASN A 61 6.97 -7.08 -11.49
CA ASN A 61 7.58 -6.86 -12.80
C ASN A 61 7.08 -5.57 -13.44
N GLU A 62 5.80 -5.21 -13.29
CA GLU A 62 5.27 -3.95 -13.81
C GLU A 62 5.80 -2.73 -13.04
N ALA A 63 5.91 -2.81 -11.71
CA ALA A 63 6.53 -1.75 -10.91
C ALA A 63 8.00 -1.54 -11.33
N LEU A 64 8.74 -2.62 -11.58
CA LEU A 64 10.10 -2.57 -12.13
C LEU A 64 10.10 -1.94 -13.54
N MET A 65 9.27 -2.42 -14.47
CA MET A 65 9.22 -1.90 -15.84
C MET A 65 8.90 -0.40 -15.90
N ARG A 66 7.84 0.07 -15.22
CA ARG A 66 7.48 1.49 -15.18
C ARG A 66 8.55 2.37 -14.51
N SER A 67 9.30 1.82 -13.54
CA SER A 67 10.42 2.53 -12.89
C SER A 67 11.64 2.62 -13.80
N LEU A 68 11.96 1.54 -14.52
CA LEU A 68 13.09 1.44 -15.43
C LEU A 68 12.85 2.16 -16.78
N ALA A 69 11.59 2.38 -17.16
CA ALA A 69 11.20 3.26 -18.26
C ALA A 69 11.28 4.75 -17.89
N GLY A 70 11.24 5.09 -16.59
CA GLY A 70 11.18 6.46 -16.09
C GLY A 70 9.76 7.02 -15.92
N ASP A 71 8.72 6.21 -16.18
CA ASP A 71 7.30 6.59 -16.00
C ASP A 71 6.99 6.91 -14.53
N ARG A 72 7.67 6.24 -13.59
CA ARG A 72 7.63 6.54 -12.15
C ARG A 72 8.95 7.17 -11.70
N LYS A 73 8.86 8.34 -11.07
CA LYS A 73 10.00 9.13 -10.59
C LYS A 73 10.30 8.78 -9.12
N CYS A 74 11.48 8.25 -8.83
CA CYS A 74 11.93 7.96 -7.47
C CYS A 74 12.68 9.17 -6.89
N PRO A 75 12.21 9.81 -5.80
CA PRO A 75 13.00 10.83 -5.12
C PRO A 75 14.26 10.22 -4.51
N ARG A 76 15.41 10.90 -4.58
CA ARG A 76 16.71 10.42 -4.06
C ARG A 76 16.72 10.13 -2.56
N HIS A 77 15.87 10.82 -1.79
CA HIS A 77 15.76 10.61 -0.34
C HIS A 77 14.92 9.38 0.03
N VAL A 78 14.28 8.71 -0.95
CA VAL A 78 13.50 7.50 -0.76
C VAL A 78 14.33 6.29 -1.18
N ALA A 79 14.40 5.27 -0.33
CA ALA A 79 15.05 4.01 -0.67
C ALA A 79 14.30 3.30 -1.82
N VAL A 80 15.00 2.82 -2.84
CA VAL A 80 14.39 2.20 -4.02
C VAL A 80 13.45 1.02 -3.69
N PRO A 81 13.72 0.14 -2.68
CA PRO A 81 12.75 -0.89 -2.27
C PRO A 81 11.41 -0.32 -1.76
N THR A 82 11.45 0.75 -0.97
CA THR A 82 10.27 1.49 -0.49
C THR A 82 9.52 2.16 -1.65
N PHE A 83 10.26 2.76 -2.59
CA PHE A 83 9.66 3.36 -3.78
C PHE A 83 8.95 2.30 -4.64
N LEU A 84 9.56 1.12 -4.85
CA LEU A 84 8.92 0.01 -5.56
C LEU A 84 7.69 -0.52 -4.81
N GLY A 85 7.71 -0.62 -3.48
CA GLY A 85 6.52 -0.95 -2.68
C GLY A 85 5.36 0.04 -2.88
N ASN A 86 5.66 1.34 -2.92
CA ASN A 86 4.67 2.37 -3.22
C ASN A 86 4.21 2.36 -4.69
N ALA A 87 5.08 2.02 -5.64
CA ALA A 87 4.70 1.81 -7.04
C ALA A 87 3.75 0.63 -7.20
N ILE A 88 4.01 -0.50 -6.52
CA ILE A 88 3.13 -1.67 -6.46
C ILE A 88 1.75 -1.28 -5.90
N ARG A 89 1.71 -0.57 -4.77
CA ARG A 89 0.46 -0.05 -4.17
C ARG A 89 -0.35 0.78 -5.17
N SER A 90 0.30 1.71 -5.86
CA SER A 90 -0.32 2.57 -6.87
C SER A 90 -0.89 1.77 -8.05
N ILE A 91 -0.14 0.78 -8.57
CA ILE A 91 -0.60 -0.08 -9.67
C ILE A 91 -1.81 -0.93 -9.23
N ALA A 92 -1.81 -1.43 -8.00
CA ALA A 92 -2.94 -2.18 -7.44
C ALA A 92 -4.18 -1.28 -7.27
N SER A 93 -4.02 -0.04 -6.77
CA SER A 93 -5.11 0.93 -6.66
C SER A 93 -5.67 1.35 -8.02
N GLU A 94 -4.82 1.69 -8.99
CA GLU A 94 -5.21 2.01 -10.37
C GLU A 94 -6.09 0.90 -10.98
N ARG A 95 -5.75 -0.37 -10.70
CA ARG A 95 -6.53 -1.52 -11.17
C ARG A 95 -7.81 -1.75 -10.41
N ASN A 96 -7.80 -1.56 -9.08
CA ASN A 96 -9.00 -1.66 -8.26
C ASN A 96 -10.09 -0.71 -8.77
N GLU A 97 -9.71 0.53 -9.11
CA GLU A 97 -10.58 1.54 -9.70
C GLU A 97 -11.06 1.18 -11.14
N LEU A 98 -10.20 0.61 -11.98
CA LEU A 98 -10.52 0.28 -13.38
C LEU A 98 -11.34 -1.00 -13.55
N ASP A 99 -11.02 -2.05 -12.78
CA ASP A 99 -11.68 -3.36 -12.85
C ASP A 99 -13.00 -3.39 -12.04
N GLY A 100 -13.37 -2.26 -11.40
CA GLY A 100 -14.59 -2.14 -10.60
C GLY A 100 -14.56 -2.94 -9.30
N HIS A 101 -13.37 -3.37 -8.87
CA HIS A 101 -13.18 -3.98 -7.56
C HIS A 101 -13.36 -2.90 -6.50
N ALA A 102 -14.49 -2.94 -5.83
CA ALA A 102 -14.87 -1.97 -4.82
C ALA A 102 -13.97 -2.12 -3.55
N PRO A 103 -14.09 -1.23 -2.54
CA PRO A 103 -13.25 -1.28 -1.34
C PRO A 103 -13.35 -2.65 -0.63
N LEU A 104 -12.44 -2.94 0.31
CA LEU A 104 -12.35 -4.27 0.94
C LEU A 104 -13.68 -4.73 1.57
N THR A 105 -14.53 -3.78 2.01
CA THR A 105 -15.93 -3.98 2.44
C THR A 105 -16.76 -4.77 1.43
N ASP A 106 -16.68 -4.43 0.16
CA ASP A 106 -17.53 -4.92 -0.92
C ASP A 106 -16.97 -6.23 -1.51
N ALA A 107 -15.64 -6.40 -1.49
CA ALA A 107 -15.00 -7.68 -1.79
C ALA A 107 -15.39 -8.76 -0.76
N ILE A 108 -15.48 -8.38 0.52
CA ILE A 108 -15.99 -9.24 1.61
C ILE A 108 -17.47 -9.58 1.41
N GLU A 109 -18.29 -8.69 0.83
CA GLU A 109 -19.68 -9.02 0.45
C GLU A 109 -19.75 -9.97 -0.77
N ALA A 110 -18.83 -9.86 -1.73
CA ALA A 110 -18.78 -10.74 -2.89
C ALA A 110 -18.33 -12.19 -2.56
N GLU A 111 -17.35 -12.36 -1.66
CA GLU A 111 -16.89 -13.70 -1.24
C GLU A 111 -17.98 -14.52 -0.53
N GLN A 112 -18.97 -13.87 0.11
CA GLN A 112 -20.12 -14.53 0.75
C GLN A 112 -21.00 -15.35 -0.21
N SER A 113 -20.81 -15.22 -1.54
CA SER A 113 -21.57 -15.94 -2.56
C SER A 113 -20.84 -17.13 -3.20
N SER A 114 -19.60 -17.46 -2.82
CA SER A 114 -18.79 -18.51 -3.48
C SER A 114 -18.47 -19.72 -2.58
N PRO A 115 -18.91 -20.95 -2.90
CA PRO A 115 -18.63 -22.14 -2.10
C PRO A 115 -17.38 -22.89 -2.58
N ALA A 116 -16.20 -22.53 -2.07
CA ALA A 116 -14.98 -23.32 -2.21
C ALA A 116 -14.16 -23.25 -0.91
N GLY A 117 -14.01 -24.37 -0.20
CA GLY A 117 -13.42 -24.37 1.15
C GLY A 117 -12.20 -25.29 1.33
N LEU A 118 -11.56 -25.17 2.49
CA LEU A 118 -10.84 -26.28 3.15
C LEU A 118 -10.91 -26.10 4.69
N ILE A 119 -10.68 -27.19 5.44
CA ILE A 119 -11.04 -27.40 6.87
C ILE A 119 -9.88 -28.09 7.64
N ASP A 120 -9.76 -28.09 8.97
CA ASP A 120 -10.66 -27.69 10.09
C ASP A 120 -9.83 -27.16 11.29
N ILE A 121 -10.46 -26.41 12.23
CA ILE A 121 -9.94 -26.22 13.59
C ILE A 121 -11.07 -26.36 14.63
N SER A 122 -11.38 -27.60 15.04
CA SER A 122 -11.99 -27.99 16.32
C SER A 122 -13.02 -27.01 16.94
N ARG A 123 -14.27 -27.11 16.48
CA ARG A 123 -15.47 -26.40 17.01
C ARG A 123 -15.53 -26.35 18.55
N PRO A 124 -15.99 -25.22 19.13
CA PRO A 124 -17.44 -24.94 19.18
C PRO A 124 -17.89 -23.69 18.39
N SER A 125 -19.20 -23.60 18.16
CA SER A 125 -19.88 -22.68 17.24
C SER A 125 -19.55 -22.86 15.75
N ASP A 126 -20.46 -22.37 14.90
CA ASP A 126 -20.43 -22.65 13.48
C ASP A 126 -19.28 -21.89 12.80
N PRO A 127 -18.28 -22.55 12.17
CA PRO A 127 -17.11 -21.86 11.63
C PRO A 127 -17.47 -20.86 10.54
N ALA A 128 -18.52 -21.12 9.74
CA ALA A 128 -19.03 -20.17 8.77
C ALA A 128 -19.58 -18.88 9.41
N ALA A 129 -20.26 -19.00 10.57
CA ALA A 129 -20.68 -17.84 11.35
C ALA A 129 -19.47 -17.15 12.00
N SER A 130 -18.51 -17.91 12.53
CA SER A 130 -17.30 -17.33 13.14
C SER A 130 -16.41 -16.59 12.14
N THR A 131 -16.30 -17.07 10.89
CA THR A 131 -15.59 -16.35 9.82
C THR A 131 -16.37 -15.14 9.34
N LEU A 132 -17.70 -15.25 9.20
CA LEU A 132 -18.56 -14.14 8.78
C LEU A 132 -18.56 -13.00 9.81
N GLU A 133 -18.65 -13.31 11.10
CA GLU A 133 -18.57 -12.30 12.17
C GLU A 133 -17.17 -11.68 12.25
N ALA A 134 -16.09 -12.44 12.04
CA ALA A 134 -14.74 -11.90 11.95
C ALA A 134 -14.54 -10.99 10.72
N GLN A 135 -15.13 -11.35 9.57
CA GLN A 135 -15.10 -10.55 8.34
C GLN A 135 -15.90 -9.25 8.49
N LYS A 136 -17.11 -9.29 9.08
CA LYS A 136 -17.89 -8.09 9.43
C LYS A 136 -17.12 -7.18 10.37
N LEU A 137 -16.51 -7.74 11.42
CA LEU A 137 -15.69 -6.98 12.37
C LEU A 137 -14.51 -6.29 11.67
N LEU A 138 -13.83 -6.97 10.74
CA LEU A 138 -12.78 -6.37 9.93
C LEU A 138 -13.31 -5.26 9.02
N ALA A 139 -14.44 -5.46 8.34
CA ALA A 139 -15.07 -4.45 7.49
C ALA A 139 -15.50 -3.20 8.28
N GLU A 140 -16.11 -3.37 9.45
CA GLU A 140 -16.46 -2.27 10.37
C GLU A 140 -15.22 -1.50 10.85
N VAL A 141 -14.15 -2.22 11.21
CA VAL A 141 -12.90 -1.58 11.66
C VAL A 141 -12.19 -0.86 10.51
N ILE A 142 -12.22 -1.40 9.29
CA ILE A 142 -11.69 -0.75 8.09
C ILE A 142 -12.48 0.54 7.79
N ALA A 143 -13.81 0.52 7.91
CA ALA A 143 -14.65 1.71 7.71
C ALA A 143 -14.32 2.87 8.68
N LEU A 144 -13.72 2.61 9.86
CA LEU A 144 -13.24 3.67 10.77
C LEU A 144 -12.10 4.53 10.20
N PHE A 145 -11.44 4.05 9.15
CA PHE A 145 -10.31 4.75 8.54
C PHE A 145 -10.72 5.80 7.53
N ASP A 146 -11.97 5.77 7.04
CA ASP A 146 -12.56 6.80 6.16
C ASP A 146 -11.74 7.01 4.87
N GLY A 147 -11.35 5.90 4.23
CA GLY A 147 -10.48 5.90 3.03
C GLY A 147 -9.02 6.30 3.29
N ASP A 148 -8.59 6.44 4.55
CA ASP A 148 -7.17 6.57 4.90
C ASP A 148 -6.45 5.24 4.67
N THR A 149 -6.19 4.94 3.39
CA THR A 149 -5.52 3.72 2.91
C THR A 149 -4.17 3.46 3.59
N THR A 150 -3.53 4.50 4.14
CA THR A 150 -2.30 4.37 4.94
C THR A 150 -2.57 3.85 6.35
N CYS A 151 -3.71 4.19 6.97
CA CYS A 151 -4.17 3.52 8.21
C CYS A 151 -4.68 2.10 7.94
N GLU A 152 -5.40 1.88 6.84
CA GLU A 152 -5.88 0.55 6.43
C GLU A 152 -4.70 -0.42 6.25
N THR A 153 -3.72 -0.07 5.41
CA THR A 153 -2.52 -0.91 5.19
C THR A 153 -1.69 -1.10 6.47
N LEU A 154 -1.65 -0.11 7.38
CA LEU A 154 -0.96 -0.26 8.67
C LEU A 154 -1.71 -1.24 9.59
N PHE A 155 -3.05 -1.23 9.58
CA PHE A 155 -3.90 -2.16 10.32
C PHE A 155 -3.80 -3.58 9.76
N GLU A 156 -4.07 -3.75 8.47
CA GLU A 156 -4.05 -5.05 7.79
C GLU A 156 -2.66 -5.70 7.81
N GLY A 157 -1.60 -4.95 7.51
CA GLY A 157 -0.25 -5.49 7.60
C GLY A 157 0.14 -5.86 9.04
N SER A 158 -0.43 -5.20 10.07
CA SER A 158 -0.27 -5.65 11.47
C SER A 158 -1.00 -6.97 11.75
N LEU A 159 -2.14 -7.24 11.09
CA LEU A 159 -2.83 -8.53 11.16
C LEU A 159 -2.05 -9.65 10.43
N GLU A 160 -1.38 -9.32 9.32
CA GLU A 160 -0.47 -10.23 8.60
C GLU A 160 0.90 -10.41 9.30
N GLY A 161 1.13 -9.78 10.46
CA GLY A 161 2.36 -9.91 11.24
C GLY A 161 3.55 -9.09 10.71
N MET A 162 3.32 -8.11 9.84
CA MET A 162 4.34 -7.13 9.42
C MET A 162 4.60 -6.16 10.57
N GLU A 163 5.85 -6.01 11.01
CA GLU A 163 6.19 -5.24 12.20
C GLU A 163 6.86 -3.89 11.88
N GLY A 164 6.48 -2.86 12.65
CA GLY A 164 7.27 -1.63 12.87
C GLY A 164 8.01 -1.07 11.65
N GLN A 165 9.30 -1.39 11.55
CA GLN A 165 10.18 -0.93 10.47
C GLN A 165 9.72 -1.40 9.08
N GLU A 166 9.24 -2.64 8.95
CA GLU A 166 8.78 -3.19 7.67
C GLU A 166 7.52 -2.47 7.17
N LEU A 167 6.54 -2.24 8.06
CA LEU A 167 5.36 -1.42 7.74
C LEU A 167 5.74 0.03 7.41
N ARG A 168 6.71 0.61 8.12
CA ARG A 168 7.16 1.98 7.88
C ARG A 168 7.83 2.12 6.51
N GLU A 169 8.69 1.17 6.16
CA GLU A 169 9.37 1.08 4.86
C GLU A 169 8.38 0.81 3.73
N LEU A 170 7.38 -0.06 3.93
CA LEU A 170 6.32 -0.32 2.97
C LEU A 170 5.47 0.93 2.67
N LEU A 171 5.11 1.67 3.71
CA LEU A 171 4.28 2.88 3.61
C LEU A 171 5.08 4.14 3.19
N GLY A 172 6.41 4.05 3.10
CA GLY A 172 7.30 5.17 2.78
C GLY A 172 7.27 6.32 3.80
N LEU A 173 6.90 6.04 5.05
CA LEU A 173 6.72 7.08 6.07
C LEU A 173 8.02 7.40 6.82
N SER A 174 8.21 8.68 7.16
CA SER A 174 9.20 9.03 8.19
C SER A 174 8.82 8.40 9.53
N GLU A 175 9.78 8.24 10.43
CA GLU A 175 9.57 7.72 11.78
C GLU A 175 8.46 8.49 12.52
N LYS A 176 8.47 9.83 12.42
CA LYS A 176 7.48 10.71 13.04
C LYS A 176 6.07 10.54 12.45
N GLU A 177 5.94 10.36 11.14
CA GLU A 177 4.65 10.13 10.49
C GLU A 177 4.11 8.73 10.81
N PHE A 178 4.98 7.73 10.82
CA PHE A 178 4.63 6.35 11.19
C PHE A 178 4.17 6.25 12.65
N ASP A 179 4.88 6.88 13.58
CA ASP A 179 4.45 6.97 14.99
C ASP A 179 3.12 7.73 15.13
N SER A 180 2.93 8.79 14.34
CA SER A 180 1.67 9.56 14.32
C SER A 180 0.50 8.71 13.78
N LYS A 181 0.69 7.97 12.69
CA LYS A 181 -0.30 7.04 12.11
C LYS A 181 -0.56 5.85 13.03
N ARG A 182 0.45 5.25 13.65
CA ARG A 182 0.29 4.17 14.66
C ARG A 182 -0.49 4.66 15.89
N ARG A 183 -0.26 5.89 16.34
CA ARG A 183 -1.03 6.52 17.42
C ARG A 183 -2.48 6.84 17.02
N LEU A 184 -2.70 7.28 15.78
CA LEU A 184 -4.04 7.50 15.21
C LEU A 184 -4.83 6.18 15.12
N LEU A 185 -4.21 5.11 14.60
CA LEU A 185 -4.78 3.77 14.52
C LEU A 185 -5.20 3.27 15.91
N ARG A 186 -4.28 3.24 16.88
CA ARG A 186 -4.58 2.80 18.26
C ARG A 186 -5.71 3.62 18.89
N ARG A 187 -5.79 4.93 18.62
CA ARG A 187 -6.89 5.77 19.11
C ARG A 187 -8.24 5.39 18.48
N ARG A 188 -8.29 5.18 17.15
CA ARG A 188 -9.51 4.74 16.43
C ARG A 188 -9.99 3.38 16.95
N LEU A 189 -9.09 2.40 17.07
CA LEU A 189 -9.39 1.05 17.61
C LEU A 189 -9.90 1.10 19.05
N ASN A 190 -9.24 1.85 19.94
CA ASN A 190 -9.68 1.99 21.32
C ASN A 190 -11.09 2.60 21.41
N SER A 191 -11.36 3.67 20.65
CA SER A 191 -12.69 4.30 20.62
C SER A 191 -13.77 3.41 20.00
N TYR A 192 -13.42 2.48 19.10
CA TYR A 192 -14.36 1.46 18.61
C TYR A 192 -14.64 0.40 19.68
N ALA A 193 -13.61 -0.14 20.35
CA ALA A 193 -13.77 -1.11 21.43
C ALA A 193 -14.49 -0.54 22.69
N GLU A 194 -14.47 0.78 22.88
CA GLU A 194 -15.27 1.48 23.89
C GLU A 194 -16.75 1.61 23.51
N ARG A 195 -17.06 1.68 22.20
CA ARG A 195 -18.44 1.76 21.68
C ARG A 195 -19.07 0.39 21.48
N ASN A 196 -18.25 -0.63 21.21
CA ASN A 196 -18.64 -2.00 20.97
C ASN A 196 -18.05 -2.92 22.06
N PRO A 197 -18.60 -2.91 23.30
CA PRO A 197 -18.03 -3.64 24.43
C PRO A 197 -18.05 -5.18 24.29
N HIS A 198 -18.76 -5.71 23.29
CA HIS A 198 -18.79 -7.13 22.94
C HIS A 198 -17.56 -7.62 22.14
N VAL A 199 -16.66 -6.70 21.75
CA VAL A 199 -15.45 -6.99 20.94
C VAL A 199 -14.19 -7.19 21.80
N ARG A 200 -14.30 -7.13 23.13
CA ARG A 200 -13.17 -7.26 24.08
C ARG A 200 -12.90 -8.69 24.53
#